data_AF-A0A1Y2LSC9-F1
#
_entry.id   AF-A0A1Y2LSC9-F1
#
_cell.length_a   1.000
_cell.length_b   1.000
_cell.length_c   1.000
_cell.angle_alpha   90.00
_cell.angle_beta   90.00
_cell.angle_gamma   90.00
#
_symmetry.space_group_name_H-M   'P 1'
#
loop_
_entity.id
_entity.type
_entity.pdbx_description
1 polymer ?
#
loop_
_entity_poly.entity_id
_entity_poly.type
_entity_poly.pdbx_seq_one_letter_code
_entity_poly.pdbx_strand_id
1 'polypeptide(L)'
;MAFASHVQLEASQAPQYCTKNHTAESAKTASELLQVNHEKHRIFFKKSGFHNHIAYHHVLTLFALGATPEETQEGYDTNVSYQRTLEPLKYSIVDDMHKPDRFKTYLGKEQYYHDFLVFFHKKIEQKTWKGVLNEYLFAHDERADDLLARLYAGFLHPIIHTGFGVEFQQPAIITEGLAQACVYDNWMKSFFLVVEEASNKKRKEGDRKTIVQLLEEVKSDQELSNAAHWKDSNKVRGGVMKISLDRMVR
;
A
#
# COMPACT_ATOMS: atom_id res chain seq x y z
N MET A 1 19.97 2.20 -11.55
CA MET A 1 18.66 2.82 -11.88
C MET A 1 17.59 1.82 -11.50
N ALA A 2 16.54 2.25 -10.77
CA ALA A 2 15.46 1.37 -10.36
C ALA A 2 14.51 1.06 -11.52
N PHE A 3 14.05 -0.19 -11.62
CA PHE A 3 13.14 -0.67 -12.67
C PHE A 3 11.95 -1.42 -12.06
N ALA A 4 11.07 -1.93 -12.92
CA ALA A 4 9.87 -2.66 -12.50
C ALA A 4 10.17 -3.91 -11.64
N SER A 5 11.35 -4.52 -11.77
CA SER A 5 11.77 -5.72 -11.02
C SER A 5 13.12 -5.55 -10.30
N HIS A 6 13.69 -4.35 -10.30
CA HIS A 6 15.01 -4.07 -9.74
C HIS A 6 14.95 -2.88 -8.78
N VAL A 7 15.28 -3.13 -7.52
CA VAL A 7 15.34 -2.10 -6.48
C VAL A 7 16.74 -1.48 -6.46
N GLN A 8 16.80 -0.15 -6.46
CA GLN A 8 18.05 0.58 -6.38
C GLN A 8 17.85 1.86 -5.56
N LEU A 9 18.39 1.87 -4.35
CA LEU A 9 18.49 3.05 -3.52
C LEU A 9 19.81 3.78 -3.77
N GLU A 10 19.79 5.09 -3.55
CA GLU A 10 20.97 5.96 -3.67
C GLU A 10 21.09 6.81 -2.41
N ALA A 11 22.32 7.05 -1.95
CA ALA A 11 22.58 7.89 -0.78
C ALA A 11 22.14 9.36 -0.98
N SER A 12 21.93 9.78 -2.23
CA SER A 12 21.42 11.10 -2.61
C SER A 12 19.89 11.20 -2.55
N GLN A 13 19.17 10.12 -2.26
CA GLN A 13 17.72 10.17 -2.15
C GLN A 13 17.28 11.01 -0.95
N ALA A 14 16.39 11.96 -1.21
CA ALA A 14 15.78 12.81 -0.20
C ALA A 14 14.28 12.47 -0.12
N PRO A 15 13.90 11.40 0.60
CA PRO A 15 12.50 11.16 0.96
C PRO A 15 11.98 12.31 1.83
N GLN A 16 10.67 12.33 2.11
CA GLN A 16 10.02 13.45 2.82
C GLN A 16 10.66 13.70 4.20
N TYR A 17 11.16 12.64 4.83
CA TYR A 17 12.00 12.70 6.01
C TYR A 17 13.23 11.82 5.84
N CYS A 18 14.42 12.38 6.03
CA CYS A 18 15.68 11.64 5.98
C CYS A 18 16.69 12.25 6.96
N THR A 19 17.52 11.43 7.61
CA THR A 19 18.68 11.93 8.37
C THR A 19 19.83 12.26 7.42
N LYS A 20 20.87 12.94 7.88
CA LYS A 20 21.99 13.39 7.00
C LYS A 20 23.08 12.33 6.80
N ASN A 21 22.93 11.14 7.37
CA ASN A 21 24.00 10.15 7.52
C ASN A 21 23.91 8.99 6.52
N HIS A 22 23.33 9.20 5.33
CA HIS A 22 23.27 8.13 4.32
C HIS A 22 24.63 7.89 3.68
N THR A 23 25.13 6.67 3.77
CA THR A 23 26.33 6.23 3.07
C THR A 23 25.95 5.43 1.82
N ALA A 24 26.83 5.41 0.83
CA ALA A 24 26.67 4.55 -0.34
C ALA A 24 26.61 3.06 0.03
N GLU A 25 27.28 2.68 1.11
CA GLU A 25 27.27 1.31 1.65
C GLU A 25 25.91 0.93 2.22
N SER A 26 25.30 1.78 3.07
CA SER A 26 23.95 1.55 3.58
C SER A 26 22.92 1.47 2.45
N ALA A 27 23.04 2.31 1.42
CA ALA A 27 22.15 2.28 0.26
C ALA A 27 22.29 0.97 -0.55
N LYS A 28 23.53 0.47 -0.70
CA LYS A 28 23.80 -0.81 -1.38
C LYS A 28 23.22 -1.98 -0.60
N THR A 29 23.49 -2.08 0.70
CA THR A 29 22.98 -3.16 1.55
C THR A 29 21.46 -3.16 1.59
N ALA A 30 20.83 -1.99 1.75
CA ALA A 30 19.37 -1.88 1.71
C ALA A 30 18.81 -2.32 0.34
N SER A 31 19.45 -1.93 -0.78
CA SER A 31 19.03 -2.36 -2.12
C SER A 31 19.12 -3.88 -2.31
N GLU A 32 20.21 -4.49 -1.86
CA GLU A 32 20.42 -5.94 -1.95
C GLU A 32 19.38 -6.70 -1.12
N LEU A 33 19.11 -6.26 0.12
CA LEU A 33 18.11 -6.88 0.98
C LEU A 33 16.69 -6.74 0.44
N LEU A 34 16.35 -5.58 -0.12
CA LEU A 34 15.08 -5.35 -0.78
C LEU A 34 14.93 -6.24 -2.02
N GLN A 35 15.98 -6.37 -2.82
CA GLN A 35 15.97 -7.24 -4.01
C GLN A 35 15.79 -8.72 -3.62
N VAL A 36 16.51 -9.19 -2.59
CA VAL A 36 16.35 -10.56 -2.08
C VAL A 36 14.93 -10.77 -1.58
N ASN A 37 14.32 -9.79 -0.90
CA ASN A 37 12.94 -9.89 -0.47
C ASN A 37 11.96 -9.96 -1.66
N HIS A 38 12.14 -9.10 -2.67
CA HIS A 38 11.34 -9.07 -3.89
C HIS A 38 11.36 -10.41 -4.63
N GLU A 39 12.53 -11.05 -4.69
CA GLU A 39 12.71 -12.31 -5.41
C GLU A 39 12.30 -13.55 -4.61
N LYS A 40 12.55 -13.58 -3.30
CA LYS A 40 12.44 -14.80 -2.49
C LYS A 40 11.19 -14.85 -1.61
N HIS A 41 10.62 -13.71 -1.24
CA HIS A 41 9.59 -13.65 -0.22
C HIS A 41 8.25 -13.16 -0.75
N ARG A 42 7.19 -13.85 -0.35
CA ARG A 42 5.81 -13.42 -0.56
C ARG A 42 5.49 -12.23 0.34
N ILE A 43 4.57 -11.37 -0.10
CA ILE A 43 4.06 -10.27 0.73
C ILE A 43 3.21 -10.75 1.91
N PHE A 44 2.66 -11.97 1.89
CA PHE A 44 1.87 -12.51 3.00
C PHE A 44 2.65 -13.57 3.75
N PHE A 45 2.91 -13.34 5.03
CA PHE A 45 3.66 -14.27 5.86
C PHE A 45 2.77 -15.29 6.59
N LYS A 46 1.46 -15.02 6.70
CA LYS A 46 0.49 -15.94 7.33
C LYS A 46 -0.79 -16.02 6.51
N LYS A 47 -1.44 -17.20 6.49
CA LYS A 47 -2.76 -17.45 5.84
C LYS A 47 -3.90 -16.53 6.36
N SER A 48 -3.65 -15.77 7.43
CA SER A 48 -4.61 -14.83 8.01
C SER A 48 -4.50 -13.41 7.44
N GLY A 49 -3.75 -13.20 6.35
CA GLY A 49 -3.63 -11.89 5.69
C GLY A 49 -2.71 -10.90 6.41
N PHE A 50 -1.73 -11.38 7.17
CA PHE A 50 -0.69 -10.52 7.77
C PHE A 50 0.46 -10.28 6.79
N HIS A 51 0.98 -9.07 6.82
CA HIS A 51 1.77 -8.47 5.75
C HIS A 51 3.26 -8.54 6.05
N ASN A 52 4.08 -8.72 5.03
CA ASN A 52 5.52 -8.67 5.12
C ASN A 52 5.94 -7.23 5.47
N HIS A 53 6.26 -7.02 6.75
CA HIS A 53 6.75 -5.75 7.25
C HIS A 53 8.25 -5.53 6.99
N ILE A 54 8.97 -6.54 6.49
CA ILE A 54 10.43 -6.59 6.43
C ILE A 54 10.96 -5.54 5.47
N ALA A 55 10.53 -5.60 4.21
CA ALA A 55 11.19 -4.83 3.18
C ALA A 55 10.87 -3.33 3.30
N TYR A 56 9.63 -2.96 3.62
CA TYR A 56 9.20 -1.57 3.36
C TYR A 56 9.02 -0.74 4.62
N HIS A 57 8.37 -1.29 5.65
CA HIS A 57 8.26 -0.60 6.93
C HIS A 57 9.57 -0.57 7.69
N HIS A 58 10.39 -1.62 7.56
CA HIS A 58 11.60 -1.75 8.34
C HIS A 58 12.83 -1.27 7.57
N VAL A 59 13.19 -1.90 6.44
CA VAL A 59 14.45 -1.57 5.72
C VAL A 59 14.45 -0.14 5.15
N LEU A 60 13.38 0.32 4.50
CA LEU A 60 13.33 1.70 3.99
C LEU A 60 13.29 2.74 5.11
N THR A 61 12.58 2.47 6.21
CA THR A 61 12.53 3.38 7.36
C THR A 61 13.88 3.42 8.08
N LEU A 62 14.53 2.27 8.32
CA LEU A 62 15.88 2.20 8.90
C LEU A 62 16.87 2.95 8.01
N PHE A 63 16.79 2.76 6.69
CA PHE A 63 17.58 3.53 5.75
C PHE A 63 17.30 5.04 5.89
N ALA A 64 16.03 5.47 5.89
CA ALA A 64 15.67 6.89 6.07
C ALA A 64 16.19 7.48 7.39
N LEU A 65 16.19 6.69 8.46
CA LEU A 65 16.71 7.06 9.78
C LEU A 65 18.24 7.08 9.85
N GLY A 66 18.94 6.56 8.84
CA GLY A 66 20.41 6.55 8.77
C GLY A 66 21.04 5.37 9.50
N ALA A 67 20.35 4.23 9.53
CA ALA A 67 20.88 2.99 10.08
C ALA A 67 22.15 2.52 9.34
N THR A 68 23.04 1.84 10.06
CA THR A 68 24.22 1.23 9.45
C THR A 68 23.85 -0.02 8.64
N PRO A 69 24.74 -0.52 7.77
CA PRO A 69 24.52 -1.77 7.05
C PRO A 69 24.21 -2.95 7.99
N GLU A 70 24.91 -3.02 9.13
CA GLU A 70 24.73 -4.09 10.12
C GLU A 70 23.35 -4.03 10.79
N GLU A 71 22.93 -2.83 11.21
CA GLU A 71 21.59 -2.62 11.80
C GLU A 71 20.47 -2.95 10.79
N THR A 72 20.69 -2.60 9.51
CA THR A 72 19.75 -2.91 8.42
C THR A 72 19.66 -4.42 8.18
N GLN A 73 20.79 -5.13 8.23
CA GLN A 73 20.84 -6.59 8.10
C GLN A 73 20.16 -7.28 9.30
N GLU A 74 20.42 -6.84 10.52
CA GLU A 74 19.79 -7.39 11.73
C GLU A 74 18.27 -7.21 11.69
N GLY A 75 17.81 -6.03 11.25
CA GLY A 75 16.39 -5.74 11.04
C GLY A 75 15.74 -6.65 10.00
N TYR A 76 16.50 -7.06 8.96
CA TYR A 76 16.06 -8.03 7.98
C TYR A 76 16.00 -9.45 8.58
N ASP A 77 17.09 -9.92 9.17
CA ASP A 77 17.25 -11.30 9.69
C ASP A 77 16.22 -11.64 10.77
N THR A 78 15.90 -10.68 11.64
CA THR A 78 14.89 -10.82 12.70
C THR A 78 13.53 -11.23 12.14
N ASN A 79 13.23 -10.81 10.91
CA ASN A 79 11.92 -10.98 10.34
C ASN A 79 11.82 -12.06 9.24
N VAL A 80 12.94 -12.46 8.64
CA VAL A 80 12.97 -13.46 7.54
C VAL A 80 12.34 -14.79 7.95
N SER A 81 12.50 -15.19 9.21
CA SER A 81 12.13 -16.52 9.73
C SER A 81 10.66 -16.93 9.52
N TYR A 82 9.75 -15.96 9.36
CA TYR A 82 8.32 -16.23 9.21
C TYR A 82 7.79 -15.98 7.79
N GLN A 83 8.64 -15.63 6.82
CA GLN A 83 8.21 -15.36 5.45
C GLN A 83 7.84 -16.63 4.67
N ARG A 84 6.93 -16.49 3.70
CA ARG A 84 6.49 -17.59 2.81
C ARG A 84 7.14 -17.46 1.44
N THR A 85 7.35 -18.60 0.78
CA THR A 85 7.81 -18.67 -0.60
C THR A 85 6.71 -18.27 -1.58
N LEU A 86 7.13 -17.76 -2.75
CA LEU A 86 6.24 -17.38 -3.84
C LEU A 86 5.51 -18.61 -4.43
N GLU A 87 4.25 -18.43 -4.82
CA GLU A 87 3.51 -19.48 -5.53
C GLU A 87 3.92 -19.54 -7.01
N PRO A 88 3.84 -20.72 -7.65
CA PRO A 88 4.21 -20.89 -9.04
C PRO A 88 3.35 -20.01 -9.96
N LEU A 89 4.01 -19.18 -10.75
CA LEU A 89 3.39 -18.29 -11.74
C LEU A 89 2.63 -19.07 -12.81
N LYS A 90 1.45 -18.57 -13.21
CA LYS A 90 0.72 -19.07 -14.38
C LYS A 90 0.62 -17.97 -15.43
N TYR A 91 1.55 -17.97 -16.40
CA TYR A 91 1.60 -16.98 -17.48
C TYR A 91 0.27 -16.81 -18.23
N SER A 92 -0.52 -17.87 -18.39
CA SER A 92 -1.84 -17.81 -19.02
C SER A 92 -2.84 -16.90 -18.30
N ILE A 93 -2.71 -16.75 -16.98
CA ILE A 93 -3.56 -15.88 -16.17
C ILE A 93 -3.13 -14.43 -16.33
N VAL A 94 -1.83 -14.17 -16.36
CA VAL A 94 -1.27 -12.83 -16.61
C VAL A 94 -1.74 -12.31 -17.97
N ASP A 95 -1.74 -13.14 -19.00
CA ASP A 95 -2.20 -12.73 -20.34
C ASP A 95 -3.72 -12.49 -20.36
N ASP A 96 -4.51 -13.25 -19.60
CA ASP A 96 -5.96 -13.00 -19.50
C ASP A 96 -6.26 -11.72 -18.71
N MET A 97 -5.46 -11.37 -17.70
CA MET A 97 -5.56 -10.11 -16.95
C MET A 97 -5.31 -8.85 -17.80
N HIS A 98 -4.66 -8.98 -18.96
CA HIS A 98 -4.53 -7.86 -19.90
C HIS A 98 -5.85 -7.45 -20.54
N LYS A 99 -6.87 -8.31 -20.47
CA LYS A 99 -8.23 -7.99 -20.92
C LYS A 99 -9.01 -7.31 -19.78
N PRO A 100 -9.53 -6.08 -19.98
CA PRO A 100 -10.25 -5.34 -18.93
C PRO A 100 -11.41 -6.12 -18.30
N ASP A 101 -12.18 -6.86 -19.11
CA ASP A 101 -13.35 -7.62 -18.66
C ASP A 101 -12.98 -8.77 -17.71
N ARG A 102 -11.76 -9.32 -17.86
CA ARG A 102 -11.28 -10.47 -17.09
C ARG A 102 -10.53 -10.03 -15.85
N PHE A 103 -9.87 -8.87 -15.88
CA PHE A 103 -9.13 -8.30 -14.75
C PHE A 103 -9.96 -8.29 -13.45
N LYS A 104 -11.22 -7.81 -13.52
CA LYS A 104 -12.11 -7.75 -12.35
C LYS A 104 -12.40 -9.12 -11.72
N THR A 105 -12.37 -10.21 -12.49
CA THR A 105 -12.70 -11.57 -12.02
C THR A 105 -11.62 -12.16 -11.10
N TYR A 106 -10.40 -11.61 -11.16
CA TYR A 106 -9.26 -12.05 -10.35
C TYR A 106 -9.10 -11.22 -9.06
N LEU A 107 -9.79 -10.08 -8.94
CA LEU A 107 -9.71 -9.20 -7.78
C LEU A 107 -10.24 -9.86 -6.50
N GLY A 108 -9.61 -9.53 -5.36
CA GLY A 108 -10.00 -10.03 -4.04
C GLY A 108 -9.57 -11.47 -3.74
N LYS A 109 -8.65 -12.04 -4.53
CA LYS A 109 -8.20 -13.43 -4.38
C LYS A 109 -6.68 -13.48 -4.18
N GLU A 110 -6.26 -13.81 -2.96
CA GLU A 110 -4.84 -13.88 -2.54
C GLU A 110 -3.96 -14.79 -3.42
N GLN A 111 -4.55 -15.83 -4.02
CA GLN A 111 -3.85 -16.78 -4.89
C GLN A 111 -3.28 -16.14 -6.17
N TYR A 112 -3.83 -15.00 -6.62
CA TYR A 112 -3.39 -14.32 -7.85
C TYR A 112 -2.39 -13.19 -7.60
N TYR A 113 -1.90 -13.06 -6.37
CA TYR A 113 -0.94 -12.01 -5.99
C TYR A 113 0.28 -11.97 -6.93
N HIS A 114 0.92 -13.13 -7.16
CA HIS A 114 2.12 -13.21 -7.98
C HIS A 114 1.83 -12.89 -9.47
N ASP A 115 0.65 -13.27 -9.97
CA ASP A 115 0.22 -12.94 -11.33
C ASP A 115 -0.03 -11.42 -11.48
N PHE A 116 -0.63 -10.77 -10.48
CA PHE A 116 -0.79 -9.31 -10.47
C PHE A 116 0.56 -8.57 -10.41
N LEU A 117 1.53 -9.09 -9.67
CA LEU A 117 2.87 -8.52 -9.60
C LEU A 117 3.52 -8.48 -10.99
N VAL A 118 3.54 -9.60 -11.71
CA VAL A 118 4.08 -9.67 -13.07
C VAL A 118 3.28 -8.81 -14.06
N PHE A 119 1.95 -8.75 -13.89
CA PHE A 119 1.10 -7.87 -14.69
C PHE A 119 1.51 -6.39 -14.55
N PHE A 120 1.65 -5.90 -13.32
CA PHE A 120 2.06 -4.51 -13.10
C PHE A 120 3.51 -4.25 -13.50
N HIS A 121 4.41 -5.24 -13.41
CA HIS A 121 5.78 -5.12 -13.93
C HIS A 121 5.74 -4.75 -15.42
N LYS A 122 5.05 -5.57 -16.22
CA LYS A 122 4.91 -5.34 -17.68
C LYS A 122 4.27 -3.99 -17.98
N LYS A 123 3.28 -3.56 -17.19
CA LYS A 123 2.62 -2.25 -17.39
C LYS A 123 3.54 -1.07 -17.09
N ILE A 124 4.34 -1.15 -16.03
CA ILE A 124 5.30 -0.10 -15.69
C ILE A 124 6.41 -0.01 -16.73
N GLU A 125 6.89 -1.15 -17.23
CA GLU A 125 7.86 -1.19 -18.34
C GLU A 125 7.32 -0.50 -19.61
N GLN A 126 6.01 -0.61 -19.87
CA GLN A 126 5.36 0.02 -21.02
C GLN A 126 5.04 1.51 -20.85
N LYS A 127 4.60 1.95 -19.65
CA LYS A 127 3.97 3.27 -19.45
C LYS A 127 4.57 4.14 -18.34
N THR A 128 5.66 3.72 -17.69
CA THR A 128 6.19 4.30 -16.44
C THR A 128 5.29 4.09 -15.22
N TRP A 129 5.88 4.11 -14.03
CA TRP A 129 5.13 3.94 -12.78
C TRP A 129 4.11 5.06 -12.55
N LYS A 130 4.43 6.31 -12.92
CA LYS A 130 3.50 7.45 -12.83
C LYS A 130 2.30 7.27 -13.75
N GLY A 131 2.53 6.79 -14.97
CA GLY A 131 1.46 6.51 -15.93
C GLY A 131 0.51 5.43 -15.43
N VAL A 132 1.07 4.36 -14.83
CA VAL A 132 0.27 3.28 -14.24
C VAL A 132 -0.54 3.77 -13.05
N LEU A 133 0.02 4.57 -12.14
CA LEU A 133 -0.76 5.13 -11.02
C LEU A 133 -1.90 6.02 -11.50
N ASN A 134 -1.66 6.88 -12.49
CA ASN A 134 -2.72 7.71 -13.06
C ASN A 134 -3.81 6.86 -13.73
N GLU A 135 -3.45 5.82 -14.47
CA GLU A 135 -4.42 4.95 -15.15
C GLU A 135 -5.23 4.08 -14.17
N TYR A 136 -4.59 3.53 -13.13
CA TYR A 136 -5.20 2.51 -12.26
C TYR A 136 -5.72 3.06 -10.93
N LEU A 137 -5.38 4.29 -10.53
CA LEU A 137 -5.83 4.88 -9.26
C LEU A 137 -6.52 6.24 -9.41
N PHE A 138 -6.14 7.04 -10.43
CA PHE A 138 -6.59 8.44 -10.54
C PHE A 138 -7.36 8.75 -11.83
N ALA A 139 -7.74 7.72 -12.60
CA ALA A 139 -8.48 7.90 -13.85
C ALA A 139 -9.96 8.24 -13.63
N HIS A 140 -10.47 8.15 -12.39
CA HIS A 140 -11.89 8.33 -12.04
C HIS A 140 -12.82 7.44 -12.88
N ASP A 141 -12.33 6.25 -13.25
CA ASP A 141 -13.12 5.18 -13.85
C ASP A 141 -13.49 4.15 -12.77
N GLU A 142 -14.46 3.27 -13.07
CA GLU A 142 -14.94 2.28 -12.11
C GLU A 142 -13.82 1.38 -11.55
N ARG A 143 -12.77 1.13 -12.33
CA ARG A 143 -11.60 0.33 -11.95
C ARG A 143 -10.67 1.13 -11.03
N ALA A 144 -10.45 2.40 -11.34
CA ALA A 144 -9.62 3.32 -10.55
C ALA A 144 -10.23 3.52 -9.17
N ASP A 145 -11.53 3.79 -9.09
CA ASP A 145 -12.23 3.94 -7.81
C ASP A 145 -12.23 2.61 -7.01
N ASP A 146 -12.29 1.47 -7.72
CA ASP A 146 -12.21 0.14 -7.10
C ASP A 146 -10.83 -0.11 -6.48
N LEU A 147 -9.75 0.11 -7.23
CA LEU A 147 -8.38 -0.10 -6.76
C LEU A 147 -7.98 0.93 -5.70
N LEU A 148 -8.39 2.19 -5.87
CA LEU A 148 -8.13 3.25 -4.90
C LEU A 148 -8.76 2.92 -3.54
N ALA A 149 -9.99 2.42 -3.52
CA ALA A 149 -10.61 1.98 -2.27
C ALA A 149 -9.91 0.75 -1.66
N ARG A 150 -9.44 -0.19 -2.49
CA ARG A 150 -8.66 -1.35 -2.02
C ARG A 150 -7.29 -0.97 -1.46
N LEU A 151 -6.73 0.19 -1.82
CA LEU A 151 -5.47 0.64 -1.23
C LEU A 151 -5.56 0.84 0.30
N TYR A 152 -6.75 1.16 0.79
CA TYR A 152 -6.99 1.35 2.22
C TYR A 152 -7.28 0.02 2.95
N ALA A 153 -7.46 -1.09 2.22
CA ALA A 153 -7.77 -2.39 2.78
C ALA A 153 -6.56 -3.01 3.50
N GLY A 154 -6.79 -4.15 4.16
CA GLY A 154 -5.72 -4.86 4.86
C GLY A 154 -5.01 -4.03 5.93
N PHE A 155 -5.68 -3.11 6.63
CA PHE A 155 -5.05 -2.16 7.56
C PHE A 155 -4.07 -1.17 6.89
N LEU A 156 -4.44 -0.62 5.74
CA LEU A 156 -3.69 0.44 5.02
C LEU A 156 -2.33 0.00 4.46
N HIS A 157 -1.95 -1.27 4.55
CA HIS A 157 -0.67 -1.70 4.03
C HIS A 157 -0.48 -1.46 2.53
N PRO A 158 -1.47 -1.65 1.64
CA PRO A 158 -1.25 -1.42 0.22
C PRO A 158 -0.95 0.07 -0.08
N ILE A 159 -1.65 1.01 0.58
CA ILE A 159 -1.35 2.44 0.44
C ILE A 159 -0.01 2.82 1.05
N ILE A 160 0.35 2.25 2.22
CA ILE A 160 1.65 2.53 2.84
C ILE A 160 2.78 2.03 1.94
N HIS A 161 2.65 0.81 1.42
CA HIS A 161 3.61 0.18 0.53
C HIS A 161 3.77 0.96 -0.77
N THR A 162 2.66 1.33 -1.41
CA THR A 162 2.68 2.17 -2.62
C THR A 162 3.28 3.54 -2.34
N GLY A 163 2.98 4.13 -1.17
CA GLY A 163 3.51 5.41 -0.71
C GLY A 163 5.04 5.39 -0.57
N PHE A 164 5.58 4.38 0.11
CA PHE A 164 7.04 4.16 0.19
C PHE A 164 7.67 4.00 -1.20
N GLY A 165 7.03 3.24 -2.09
CA GLY A 165 7.49 3.09 -3.47
C GLY A 165 7.55 4.42 -4.22
N VAL A 166 6.58 5.32 -4.00
CA VAL A 166 6.57 6.67 -4.61
C VAL A 166 7.63 7.57 -3.97
N GLU A 167 7.75 7.55 -2.64
CA GLU A 167 8.70 8.36 -1.87
C GLU A 167 10.16 8.05 -2.23
N PHE A 168 10.50 6.77 -2.32
CA PHE A 168 11.83 6.30 -2.71
C PHE A 168 11.97 6.10 -4.23
N GLN A 169 10.94 6.42 -5.01
CA GLN A 169 10.91 6.26 -6.47
C GLN A 169 11.31 4.85 -6.95
N GLN A 170 10.84 3.82 -6.24
CA GLN A 170 11.15 2.42 -6.52
C GLN A 170 9.96 1.74 -7.23
N PRO A 171 10.03 1.50 -8.56
CA PRO A 171 8.91 0.95 -9.31
C PRO A 171 8.53 -0.47 -8.88
N ALA A 172 9.51 -1.31 -8.53
CA ALA A 172 9.27 -2.66 -8.00
C ALA A 172 8.46 -2.68 -6.70
N ILE A 173 8.57 -1.62 -5.89
CA ILE A 173 7.81 -1.50 -4.64
C ILE A 173 6.38 -1.05 -4.96
N ILE A 174 6.22 -0.16 -5.94
CA ILE A 174 4.90 0.27 -6.40
C ILE A 174 4.09 -0.91 -6.96
N THR A 175 4.71 -1.79 -7.74
CA THR A 175 4.02 -2.96 -8.34
C THR A 175 3.53 -3.92 -7.28
N GLU A 176 4.33 -4.14 -6.25
CA GLU A 176 3.98 -4.93 -5.08
C GLU A 176 2.78 -4.36 -4.31
N GLY A 177 2.78 -3.05 -4.03
CA GLY A 177 1.66 -2.38 -3.35
C GLY A 177 0.36 -2.44 -4.17
N LEU A 178 0.45 -2.27 -5.49
CA LEU A 178 -0.70 -2.41 -6.39
C LEU A 178 -1.21 -3.85 -6.50
N ALA A 179 -0.30 -4.83 -6.60
CA ALA A 179 -0.64 -6.24 -6.61
C ALA A 179 -1.31 -6.66 -5.29
N GLN A 180 -0.82 -6.12 -4.17
CA GLN A 180 -1.42 -6.31 -2.88
C GLN A 180 -2.84 -5.71 -2.80
N ALA A 181 -3.04 -4.48 -3.29
CA ALA A 181 -4.37 -3.88 -3.36
C ALA A 181 -5.35 -4.74 -4.16
N CYS A 182 -4.91 -5.32 -5.28
CA CYS A 182 -5.76 -6.15 -6.14
C CYS A 182 -6.27 -7.41 -5.46
N VAL A 183 -5.55 -7.96 -4.48
CA VAL A 183 -5.96 -9.19 -3.79
C VAL A 183 -6.78 -8.94 -2.52
N TYR A 184 -6.84 -7.70 -2.04
CA TYR A 184 -7.67 -7.32 -0.89
C TYR A 184 -9.14 -7.15 -1.23
N ASP A 185 -10.00 -7.26 -0.22
CA ASP A 185 -11.43 -7.03 -0.33
C ASP A 185 -11.76 -5.53 -0.40
N ASN A 186 -12.83 -5.18 -1.12
CA ASN A 186 -13.19 -3.78 -1.38
C ASN A 186 -14.31 -3.25 -0.49
N TRP A 187 -14.25 -3.55 0.80
CA TRP A 187 -15.32 -3.20 1.74
C TRP A 187 -15.42 -1.69 2.04
N MET A 188 -14.38 -0.90 1.73
CA MET A 188 -14.38 0.56 1.94
C MET A 188 -14.94 1.38 0.78
N LYS A 189 -15.05 0.82 -0.45
CA LYS A 189 -15.53 1.58 -1.62
C LYS A 189 -16.86 2.26 -1.40
N SER A 190 -17.85 1.52 -0.90
CA SER A 190 -19.19 2.08 -0.66
C SER A 190 -19.15 3.24 0.33
N PHE A 191 -18.30 3.18 1.34
CA PHE A 191 -18.14 4.26 2.31
C PHE A 191 -17.47 5.48 1.68
N PHE A 192 -16.35 5.30 0.97
CA PHE A 192 -15.64 6.42 0.35
C PHE A 192 -16.48 7.15 -0.68
N LEU A 193 -17.21 6.44 -1.53
CA LEU A 193 -18.08 7.06 -2.54
C LEU A 193 -19.22 7.86 -1.90
N VAL A 194 -19.84 7.33 -0.84
CA VAL A 194 -20.91 8.04 -0.11
C VAL A 194 -20.37 9.31 0.57
N VAL A 195 -19.19 9.23 1.19
CA VAL A 195 -18.55 10.39 1.83
C VAL A 195 -18.14 11.43 0.80
N GLU A 196 -17.57 11.01 -0.34
CA GLU A 196 -17.18 11.92 -1.42
C GLU A 196 -18.41 12.65 -1.99
N GLU A 197 -19.50 11.94 -2.26
CA GLU A 197 -20.74 12.53 -2.74
C GLU A 197 -21.32 13.53 -1.72
N ALA A 198 -21.35 13.17 -0.44
CA ALA A 198 -21.83 14.05 0.62
C ALA A 198 -20.95 15.29 0.80
N SER A 199 -19.63 15.13 0.72
CA SER A 199 -18.65 16.21 0.79
C SER A 199 -18.82 17.17 -0.38
N ASN A 200 -18.92 16.67 -1.61
CA ASN A 200 -19.10 17.49 -2.81
C ASN A 200 -20.40 18.32 -2.77
N LYS A 201 -21.48 17.80 -2.18
CA LYS A 201 -22.73 18.55 -1.99
C LYS A 201 -22.64 19.66 -0.95
N LYS A 202 -21.77 19.52 0.06
CA LYS A 202 -21.65 20.44 1.21
C LYS A 202 -20.47 21.40 1.12
N ARG A 203 -19.49 21.09 0.27
CA ARG A 203 -18.24 21.84 0.16
C ARG A 203 -18.51 23.29 -0.23
N LYS A 204 -18.14 24.20 0.66
CA LYS A 204 -18.16 25.65 0.40
C LYS A 204 -16.76 26.11 0.01
N GLU A 205 -16.70 27.12 -0.86
CA GLU A 205 -15.44 27.73 -1.24
C GLU A 205 -14.77 28.36 -0.01
N GLY A 206 -13.49 28.02 0.23
CA GLY A 206 -12.74 28.46 1.42
C GLY A 206 -12.84 27.56 2.65
N ASP A 207 -13.74 26.56 2.68
CA ASP A 207 -13.86 25.63 3.80
C ASP A 207 -12.81 24.51 3.71
N ARG A 208 -11.57 24.83 4.10
CA ARG A 208 -10.45 23.89 4.16
C ARG A 208 -10.03 23.70 5.61
N LYS A 209 -10.48 22.60 6.20
CA LYS A 209 -10.00 22.16 7.52
C LYS A 209 -8.68 21.43 7.36
N THR A 210 -7.77 21.68 8.29
CA THR A 210 -6.53 20.90 8.41
C THR A 210 -6.83 19.53 9.02
N ILE A 211 -5.93 18.55 8.82
CA ILE A 211 -6.04 17.23 9.45
C ILE A 211 -6.11 17.36 10.98
N VAL A 212 -5.35 18.29 11.57
CA VAL A 212 -5.36 18.54 13.02
C VAL A 212 -6.72 19.03 13.50
N GLN A 213 -7.35 19.95 12.75
CA GLN A 213 -8.70 20.41 13.07
C GLN A 213 -9.72 19.28 12.98
N LEU A 214 -9.64 18.44 11.94
CA LEU A 214 -10.53 17.28 11.80
C LEU A 214 -10.36 16.28 12.96
N LEU A 215 -9.12 16.05 13.41
CA LEU A 215 -8.84 15.18 14.56
C LEU A 215 -9.43 15.73 15.85
N GLU A 216 -9.30 17.03 16.12
CA GLU A 216 -9.91 17.65 17.30
C GLU A 216 -11.44 17.64 17.23
N GLU A 217 -12.03 17.86 16.05
CA GLU A 217 -13.48 17.74 15.85
C GLU A 217 -13.97 16.32 16.16
N VAL A 218 -13.35 15.30 15.57
CA VAL A 218 -13.69 13.88 15.82
C VAL A 218 -13.53 13.53 17.30
N LYS A 219 -12.52 14.07 17.97
CA LYS A 219 -12.28 13.85 19.40
C LYS A 219 -13.31 14.54 20.29
N SER A 220 -13.78 15.72 19.90
CA SER A 220 -14.82 16.45 20.62
C SER A 220 -16.22 15.87 20.41
N ASP A 221 -16.42 15.13 19.32
CA ASP A 221 -17.67 14.43 19.01
C ASP A 221 -17.82 13.16 19.86
N GLN A 222 -18.70 13.23 20.87
CA GLN A 222 -18.94 12.12 21.80
C GLN A 222 -19.50 10.87 21.14
N GLU A 223 -20.16 10.98 19.99
CA GLU A 223 -20.68 9.83 19.27
C GLU A 223 -19.53 9.09 18.58
N LEU A 224 -18.66 9.82 17.87
CA LEU A 224 -17.51 9.24 17.18
C LEU A 224 -16.43 8.75 18.15
N SER A 225 -16.14 9.52 19.21
CA SER A 225 -15.07 9.20 20.17
C SER A 225 -15.36 7.92 20.97
N ASN A 226 -16.65 7.62 21.20
CA ASN A 226 -17.10 6.47 21.99
C ASN A 226 -17.60 5.30 21.13
N ALA A 227 -17.54 5.40 19.79
CA ALA A 227 -18.09 4.38 18.90
C ALA A 227 -17.33 3.04 18.96
N ALA A 228 -16.00 3.07 19.06
CA ALA A 228 -15.19 1.85 19.05
C ALA A 228 -15.01 1.28 20.46
N HIS A 229 -15.32 -0.01 20.64
CA HIS A 229 -15.22 -0.71 21.92
C HIS A 229 -14.14 -1.79 21.88
N TRP A 230 -13.59 -2.15 23.05
CA TRP A 230 -12.57 -3.21 23.17
C TRP A 230 -13.04 -4.59 22.71
N LYS A 231 -14.36 -4.84 22.78
CA LYS A 231 -14.97 -6.10 22.34
C LYS A 231 -15.11 -6.20 20.81
N ASP A 232 -14.92 -5.11 20.08
CA ASP A 232 -15.06 -5.11 18.63
C ASP A 232 -13.84 -5.78 18.00
N SER A 233 -14.07 -6.84 17.23
CA SER A 233 -13.00 -7.59 16.56
C SER A 233 -12.16 -6.73 15.62
N ASN A 234 -12.79 -5.75 14.97
CA ASN A 234 -12.13 -4.68 14.23
C ASN A 234 -12.77 -3.35 14.63
N LYS A 235 -11.99 -2.47 15.25
CA LYS A 235 -12.46 -1.18 15.79
C LYS A 235 -12.96 -0.20 14.72
N VAL A 236 -12.52 -0.36 13.48
CA VAL A 236 -12.97 0.47 12.35
C VAL A 236 -14.26 -0.11 11.77
N ARG A 237 -14.23 -1.36 11.30
CA ARG A 237 -15.36 -2.01 10.63
C ARG A 237 -16.49 -2.40 11.58
N GLY A 238 -16.16 -2.94 12.74
CA GLY A 238 -17.11 -3.40 13.77
C GLY A 238 -17.47 -2.32 14.79
N GLY A 239 -16.61 -1.30 14.95
CA GLY A 239 -16.82 -0.15 15.80
C GLY A 239 -17.36 1.05 15.02
N VAL A 240 -16.50 2.02 14.71
CA VAL A 240 -16.88 3.35 14.20
C VAL A 240 -17.79 3.29 12.97
N MET A 241 -17.44 2.49 11.95
CA MET A 241 -18.23 2.41 10.72
C MET A 241 -19.55 1.66 10.88
N LYS A 242 -19.70 0.83 11.93
CA LYS A 242 -20.96 0.13 12.20
C LYS A 242 -21.90 0.98 13.05
N ILE A 243 -21.34 1.73 14.00
CA ILE A 243 -22.10 2.42 15.05
C ILE A 243 -22.41 3.86 14.66
N SER A 244 -21.51 4.54 13.96
CA SER A 244 -21.58 5.98 13.72
C SER A 244 -21.41 6.35 12.24
N LEU A 245 -21.76 5.45 11.31
CA LEU A 245 -21.63 5.68 9.87
C LEU A 245 -22.32 6.96 9.41
N ASP A 246 -23.57 7.16 9.85
CA ASP A 246 -24.37 8.32 9.48
C ASP A 246 -23.74 9.62 10.01
N ARG A 247 -23.12 9.57 11.19
CA ARG A 247 -22.42 10.70 11.78
C ARG A 247 -21.14 11.03 11.03
N MET A 248 -20.41 10.03 10.50
CA MET A 248 -19.21 10.23 9.68
C MET A 248 -19.51 10.89 8.32
N VAL A 249 -20.71 10.68 7.76
CA VAL A 249 -21.12 11.24 6.46
C VAL A 249 -21.73 12.66 6.60
N ARG A 250 -22.12 13.05 7.82
CA ARG A 250 -22.77 14.33 8.11
C ARG A 250 -21.77 15.47 8.26
#